data_AF-K2PA26-F1
#
_entry.id   AF-K2PA26-F1
#
_cell.length_a   1.000
_cell.length_b   1.000
_cell.length_c   1.000
_cell.angle_alpha   90.00
_cell.angle_beta   90.00
_cell.angle_gamma   90.00
#
_symmetry.space_group_name_H-M   'P 1'
#
loop_
_entity.id
_entity.type
_entity.pdbx_description
1 polymer ?
#
loop_
_entity_poly.entity_id
_entity_poly.type
_entity_poly.pdbx_seq_one_letter_code
_entity_poly.pdbx_strand_id
1 'polypeptide(L)'
;MSIGKTVLTLAALTLGASFAMAQDAGTDRFTLEKSDNGFVRLDRQTGAVTLCTEAEGTLTCRMAADERAAYDADLARLEKRVEALEKQVAEGTAAKSGELPSDAEIDRSIGIMERFMRAFFGLVQEFQGEEQGKPGDPVPNRT
;
A
#
# COMPACT_ATOMS: atom_id res chain seq x y z
N MET A 1 6.49 -27.47 -75.20
CA MET A 1 6.75 -26.01 -75.20
C MET A 1 5.44 -25.33 -74.83
N SER A 2 5.12 -25.23 -73.54
CA SER A 2 5.43 -24.14 -72.62
C SER A 2 4.35 -23.03 -72.59
N ILE A 3 3.50 -23.12 -71.56
CA ILE A 3 3.10 -22.06 -70.60
C ILE A 3 2.33 -20.83 -71.12
N GLY A 4 1.09 -20.66 -70.64
CA GLY A 4 0.33 -19.41 -70.73
C GLY A 4 -0.73 -19.35 -69.63
N LYS A 5 -0.45 -18.57 -68.59
CA LYS A 5 -1.23 -18.38 -67.35
C LYS A 5 -2.49 -17.54 -67.59
N THR A 6 -3.64 -17.95 -67.03
CA THR A 6 -4.69 -17.05 -66.50
C THR A 6 -5.54 -17.85 -65.50
N VAL A 7 -5.06 -17.96 -64.26
CA VAL A 7 -5.61 -17.25 -63.09
C VAL A 7 -7.06 -17.66 -62.78
N LEU A 8 -7.10 -18.66 -61.93
CA LEU A 8 -8.16 -19.10 -61.04
C LEU A 8 -8.69 -17.90 -60.21
N THR A 9 -9.95 -17.51 -60.38
CA THR A 9 -10.68 -16.71 -59.38
C THR A 9 -11.85 -17.55 -58.87
N LEU A 10 -11.52 -18.48 -57.99
CA LEU A 10 -12.46 -19.12 -57.07
C LEU A 10 -12.81 -18.05 -56.03
N ALA A 11 -13.95 -17.40 -56.17
CA ALA A 11 -14.49 -16.50 -55.16
C ALA A 11 -14.80 -17.33 -53.90
N ALA A 12 -13.82 -17.38 -53.00
CA ALA A 12 -13.93 -18.01 -51.71
C ALA A 12 -15.01 -17.29 -50.90
N LEU A 13 -16.13 -17.99 -50.71
CA LEU A 13 -17.17 -17.66 -49.75
C LEU A 13 -16.56 -17.83 -48.34
N THR A 14 -15.77 -16.86 -47.88
CA THR A 14 -15.34 -16.79 -46.49
C THR A 14 -16.53 -16.37 -45.66
N LEU A 15 -17.35 -17.35 -45.27
CA LEU A 15 -18.12 -17.29 -44.04
C LEU A 15 -17.12 -17.02 -42.92
N GLY A 16 -16.98 -15.75 -42.54
CA GLY A 16 -16.42 -15.36 -41.27
C GLY A 16 -17.35 -15.90 -40.19
N ALA A 17 -17.13 -17.14 -39.78
CA ALA A 17 -17.59 -17.61 -38.48
C ALA A 17 -16.83 -16.77 -37.46
N SER A 18 -17.47 -15.70 -36.99
CA SER A 18 -17.11 -15.08 -35.73
C SER A 18 -17.30 -16.16 -34.67
N PHE A 19 -16.24 -16.89 -34.36
CA PHE A 19 -16.16 -17.68 -33.14
C PHE A 19 -16.26 -16.67 -32.00
N ALA A 20 -17.47 -16.44 -31.51
CA ALA A 20 -17.69 -15.80 -30.24
C ALA A 20 -17.01 -16.69 -29.19
N MET A 21 -15.78 -16.33 -28.82
CA MET A 21 -15.11 -16.88 -27.65
C MET A 21 -15.96 -16.45 -26.46
N ALA A 22 -16.87 -17.32 -26.02
CA ALA A 22 -17.49 -17.21 -24.72
C ALA A 22 -16.35 -17.27 -23.70
N GLN A 23 -16.00 -16.11 -23.14
CA GLN A 23 -15.01 -15.99 -22.08
C GLN A 23 -15.59 -16.75 -20.88
N ASP A 24 -15.18 -18.00 -20.66
CA ASP A 24 -15.58 -18.82 -19.51
C ASP A 24 -14.88 -18.36 -18.21
N ALA A 25 -14.78 -17.04 -18.04
CA ALA A 25 -14.23 -16.37 -16.87
C ALA A 25 -15.33 -15.98 -15.86
N GLY A 26 -16.58 -16.40 -16.10
CA GLY A 26 -17.75 -15.89 -15.37
C GLY A 26 -18.69 -16.94 -14.77
N THR A 27 -18.53 -18.23 -15.10
CA THR A 27 -19.42 -19.30 -14.60
C THR A 27 -19.19 -19.63 -13.13
N ASP A 28 -17.97 -19.42 -12.60
CA ASP A 28 -17.67 -19.65 -11.18
C ASP A 28 -17.56 -18.36 -10.35
N ARG A 29 -17.50 -17.18 -10.96
CA ARG A 29 -17.38 -15.93 -10.19
C ARG A 29 -18.65 -15.60 -9.41
N PHE A 30 -19.81 -15.84 -9.99
CA PHE A 30 -21.09 -15.50 -9.39
C PHE A 30 -21.88 -16.76 -9.07
N THR A 31 -22.33 -16.90 -7.83
CA THR A 31 -23.24 -17.98 -7.42
C THR A 31 -24.61 -17.39 -7.08
N LEU A 32 -25.67 -18.07 -7.51
CA LEU A 32 -27.06 -17.73 -7.18
C LEU A 32 -27.60 -18.72 -6.17
N GLU A 33 -28.01 -18.21 -5.01
CA GLU A 33 -28.63 -18.99 -3.95
C GLU A 33 -30.06 -18.52 -3.70
N LYS A 34 -30.96 -19.43 -3.33
CA LYS A 34 -32.33 -19.08 -2.96
C LYS A 34 -32.37 -18.61 -1.50
N SER A 35 -33.06 -17.51 -1.23
CA SER A 35 -33.27 -16.94 0.11
C SER A 35 -34.76 -16.75 0.39
N ASP A 36 -35.13 -16.39 1.62
CA ASP A 36 -36.52 -16.21 2.05
C ASP A 36 -37.23 -15.08 1.27
N ASN A 37 -36.48 -14.03 0.91
CA ASN A 37 -37.01 -12.83 0.25
C ASN A 37 -36.68 -12.76 -1.27
N GLY A 38 -36.22 -13.84 -1.89
CA GLY A 38 -35.88 -13.88 -3.32
C GLY A 38 -34.64 -14.72 -3.62
N PHE A 39 -33.77 -14.20 -4.49
CA PHE A 39 -32.50 -14.81 -4.84
C PHE A 39 -31.34 -13.95 -4.37
N VAL A 40 -30.23 -14.57 -4.00
CA VAL A 40 -29.01 -13.87 -3.58
C VAL A 40 -27.92 -14.22 -4.57
N ARG A 41 -27.30 -13.19 -5.17
CA ARG A 41 -26.10 -13.34 -6.00
C ARG A 41 -24.87 -13.00 -5.16
N LEU A 42 -23.97 -13.95 -5.01
CA LEU A 42 -22.67 -13.78 -4.37
C LEU A 42 -21.57 -13.66 -5.43
N ASP A 43 -20.75 -12.62 -5.35
CA ASP A 43 -19.48 -12.53 -6.08
C ASP A 43 -18.37 -13.20 -5.27
N ARG A 44 -17.90 -14.38 -5.70
CA ARG A 44 -16.86 -15.16 -5.02
C ARG A 44 -15.49 -14.48 -5.00
N GLN A 45 -15.26 -13.46 -5.84
CA GLN A 45 -13.99 -12.73 -5.84
C GLN A 45 -13.97 -11.59 -4.82
N THR A 46 -15.09 -10.89 -4.64
CA THR A 46 -15.17 -9.69 -3.78
C THR A 46 -15.90 -9.96 -2.46
N GLY A 47 -16.66 -11.05 -2.36
CA GLY A 47 -17.56 -11.33 -1.25
C GLY A 47 -18.84 -10.48 -1.27
N ALA A 48 -19.06 -9.66 -2.30
CA ALA A 48 -20.23 -8.80 -2.40
C ALA A 48 -21.50 -9.65 -2.60
N VAL A 49 -22.53 -9.32 -1.83
CA VAL A 49 -23.84 -9.98 -1.89
C VAL A 49 -24.82 -9.03 -2.59
N THR A 50 -25.76 -9.55 -3.37
CA THR A 50 -26.76 -8.74 -4.06
C THR A 50 -28.10 -9.44 -4.00
N LEU A 51 -29.14 -8.75 -3.56
CA LEU A 51 -30.50 -9.31 -3.56
C LEU A 51 -31.10 -9.15 -4.96
N CYS A 52 -31.59 -10.27 -5.49
CA CYS A 52 -32.22 -10.38 -6.79
C CYS A 52 -33.69 -10.76 -6.60
N THR A 53 -34.58 -9.94 -7.13
CA THR A 53 -36.03 -10.17 -7.12
C THR A 53 -36.50 -10.50 -8.52
N GLU A 54 -37.37 -11.49 -8.65
CA GLU A 54 -38.02 -11.78 -9.91
C GLU A 54 -39.15 -10.75 -10.14
N ALA A 55 -39.06 -10.03 -11.27
CA ALA A 55 -40.06 -9.08 -11.69
C ALA A 55 -40.36 -9.33 -13.18
N GLU A 56 -41.63 -9.53 -13.53
CA GLU A 56 -42.06 -9.73 -14.93
C GLU A 56 -41.34 -10.89 -15.65
N GLY A 57 -41.06 -11.98 -14.92
CA GLY A 57 -40.34 -13.14 -15.47
C GLY A 57 -38.85 -12.88 -15.74
N THR A 58 -38.31 -11.74 -15.28
CA THR A 58 -36.90 -11.39 -15.37
C THR A 58 -36.31 -11.22 -13.97
N LEU A 59 -35.17 -11.84 -13.72
CA LEU A 59 -34.47 -11.69 -12.44
C LEU A 59 -33.72 -10.35 -12.41
N THR A 60 -34.14 -9.45 -11.51
CA THR A 60 -33.53 -8.12 -11.35
C THR A 60 -32.71 -8.05 -10.08
N CYS A 61 -31.40 -7.88 -10.21
CA CYS A 61 -30.48 -7.77 -9.08
C CYS A 61 -30.23 -6.31 -8.72
N ARG A 62 -30.47 -5.93 -7.46
CA ARG A 62 -30.13 -4.62 -6.90
C ARG A 62 -29.30 -4.82 -5.64
N MET A 63 -28.33 -3.93 -5.40
CA MET A 63 -27.61 -3.94 -4.12
C MET A 63 -28.62 -3.88 -2.96
N ALA A 64 -28.40 -4.68 -1.92
CA ALA A 64 -29.32 -4.72 -0.79
C ALA A 64 -29.44 -3.29 -0.22
N ALA A 65 -30.65 -2.88 0.13
CA ALA A 65 -30.89 -1.53 0.65
C ALA A 65 -30.03 -1.25 1.90
N ASP A 66 -29.79 -2.29 2.68
CA ASP A 66 -29.05 -2.26 3.95
C ASP A 66 -27.55 -2.00 3.74
N GLU A 67 -26.98 -2.56 2.67
CA GLU A 67 -25.58 -2.34 2.31
C GLU A 67 -25.34 -0.88 1.93
N ARG A 68 -26.27 -0.25 1.20
CA ARG A 68 -26.17 1.17 0.86
C ARG A 68 -26.14 2.04 2.11
N ALA A 69 -27.03 1.79 3.07
CA ALA A 69 -27.04 2.55 4.32
C ALA A 69 -25.74 2.39 5.14
N ALA A 70 -25.14 1.19 5.15
CA ALA A 70 -23.85 0.96 5.79
C ALA A 70 -22.72 1.71 5.07
N TYR A 71 -22.68 1.67 3.73
CA TYR A 71 -21.70 2.43 2.94
C TYR A 71 -21.86 3.94 3.11
N ASP A 72 -23.09 4.45 3.14
CA ASP A 72 -23.36 5.88 3.34
C ASP A 72 -22.92 6.34 4.74
N ALA A 73 -23.14 5.52 5.77
CA ALA A 73 -22.65 5.79 7.12
C ALA A 73 -21.12 5.79 7.20
N ASP A 74 -20.47 4.87 6.49
CA ASP A 74 -19.01 4.79 6.41
C ASP A 74 -18.41 5.97 5.66
N LEU A 75 -19.01 6.37 4.53
CA LEU A 75 -18.63 7.55 3.75
C LEU A 75 -18.75 8.81 4.61
N ALA A 76 -19.90 9.03 5.26
CA ALA A 76 -20.11 10.19 6.12
C ALA A 76 -19.11 10.24 7.29
N ARG A 77 -18.73 9.09 7.85
CA ARG A 77 -17.69 9.02 8.89
C ARG A 77 -16.32 9.39 8.33
N LEU A 78 -16.00 8.92 7.12
CA LEU A 78 -14.70 9.15 6.51
C LEU A 78 -14.53 10.61 6.08
N GLU A 79 -15.56 11.21 5.48
CA GLU A 79 -15.60 12.64 5.12
C GLU A 79 -15.34 13.52 6.34
N LYS A 80 -16.02 13.26 7.47
CA LYS A 80 -15.77 13.98 8.73
C LYS A 80 -14.33 13.86 9.23
N ARG A 81 -13.70 12.70 9.06
CA ARG A 81 -12.29 12.51 9.46
C ARG A 81 -11.34 13.27 8.55
N VAL A 82 -11.60 13.26 7.25
CA VAL A 82 -10.81 14.03 6.28
C VAL A 82 -10.94 15.52 6.58
N GLU A 83 -12.15 16.04 6.75
CA GLU A 83 -12.37 17.45 7.12
C GLU A 83 -11.65 17.82 8.42
N ALA A 84 -11.74 16.96 9.45
CA ALA A 84 -11.05 17.19 10.72
C ALA A 84 -9.52 17.17 10.58
N LEU A 85 -8.97 16.33 9.71
CA LEU A 85 -7.53 16.27 9.43
C LEU A 85 -7.07 17.45 8.60
N GLU A 86 -7.79 17.81 7.54
CA GLU A 86 -7.53 18.99 6.73
C GLU A 86 -7.56 20.26 7.58
N LYS A 87 -8.52 20.36 8.51
CA LYS A 87 -8.56 21.44 9.49
C LYS A 87 -7.35 21.44 10.42
N GLN A 88 -6.95 20.29 10.96
CA GLN A 88 -5.74 20.19 11.80
C GLN A 88 -4.46 20.57 11.03
N VAL A 89 -4.38 20.22 9.75
CA VAL A 89 -3.26 20.60 8.89
C VAL A 89 -3.28 22.11 8.62
N ALA A 90 -4.44 22.67 8.29
CA ALA A 90 -4.61 24.11 8.04
C ALA A 90 -4.32 24.96 9.29
N GLU A 91 -4.69 24.46 10.47
CA GLU A 91 -4.40 25.09 11.76
C GLU A 91 -2.95 24.86 12.23
N GLY A 92 -2.13 24.11 11.47
CA GLY A 92 -0.76 23.77 11.81
C GLY A 92 -0.64 22.86 13.04
N THR A 93 -1.75 22.27 13.50
CA THR A 93 -1.79 21.38 14.68
C THR A 93 -1.46 19.93 14.32
N ALA A 94 -1.61 19.53 13.05
CA ALA A 94 -1.23 18.20 12.57
C ALA A 94 0.28 17.91 12.73
N ALA A 95 1.13 18.95 12.80
CA ALA A 95 2.57 18.83 13.03
C ALA A 95 2.97 18.95 14.51
N LYS A 96 2.04 19.20 15.45
CA LYS A 96 2.37 19.30 16.89
C LYS A 96 2.74 17.97 17.55
N SER A 97 2.75 16.87 16.80
CA SER A 97 3.44 15.63 17.21
C SER A 97 4.97 15.77 17.21
N GLY A 98 5.52 16.89 16.77
CA GLY A 98 6.89 17.32 17.02
C GLY A 98 6.85 18.74 17.56
N GLU A 99 6.56 18.91 18.84
CA GLU A 99 6.96 20.11 19.57
C GLU A 99 8.48 20.21 19.37
N LEU A 100 8.91 21.08 18.46
CA LEU A 100 10.33 21.28 18.22
C LEU A 100 10.92 21.69 19.57
N PRO A 101 11.97 21.01 20.07
CA PRO A 101 12.55 21.34 21.36
C PRO A 101 12.90 22.82 21.36
N SER A 102 12.60 23.49 22.47
CA SER A 102 12.87 24.92 22.61
C SER A 102 14.35 25.20 22.40
N ASP A 103 14.71 26.40 21.94
CA ASP A 103 16.12 26.79 21.73
C ASP A 103 16.97 26.51 22.99
N ALA A 104 16.39 26.69 24.18
CA ALA A 104 17.03 26.38 25.46
C ALA A 104 17.31 24.88 25.69
N GLU A 105 16.47 23.98 25.19
CA GLU A 105 16.70 22.53 25.23
C GLU A 105 17.74 22.09 24.22
N ILE A 106 17.73 22.71 23.03
CA ILE A 106 18.74 22.50 21.99
C ILE A 106 20.11 22.93 22.54
N ASP A 107 20.25 24.12 23.11
CA ASP A 107 21.50 24.62 23.70
C ASP A 107 21.99 23.73 24.86
N ARG A 108 21.06 23.25 25.71
CA ARG A 108 21.39 22.30 26.78
C ARG A 108 21.95 21.00 26.19
N SER A 109 21.35 20.48 25.12
CA SER A 109 21.79 19.25 24.47
C SER A 109 23.15 19.41 23.79
N ILE A 110 23.39 20.54 23.12
CA ILE A 110 24.68 20.88 22.51
C ILE A 110 25.77 20.97 23.58
N GLY A 111 25.49 21.65 24.70
CA GLY A 111 26.46 21.75 25.80
C GLY A 111 26.78 20.40 26.45
N ILE A 112 25.82 19.46 26.52
CA ILE A 112 26.09 18.08 26.96
C ILE A 112 27.00 17.37 25.95
N MET A 113 26.71 17.52 24.65
CA MET A 113 27.49 16.90 23.57
C MET A 113 28.94 17.41 23.53
N GLU A 114 29.15 18.71 23.72
CA GLU A 114 30.49 19.31 23.77
C GLU A 114 31.33 18.81 24.95
N ARG A 115 30.72 18.68 26.13
CA ARG A 115 31.39 18.14 27.32
C ARG A 115 31.78 16.68 27.11
N PHE A 116 30.89 15.90 26.50
CA PHE A 116 31.15 14.50 26.17
C PHE A 116 32.30 14.37 25.17
N MET A 117 32.30 15.11 24.07
CA MET A 117 33.37 15.09 23.09
C MET A 117 34.72 15.48 23.69
N ARG A 118 34.76 16.52 24.53
CA ARG A 118 36.00 16.96 25.20
C ARG A 118 36.55 15.89 26.15
N ALA A 119 35.67 15.24 26.92
CA ALA A 119 36.06 14.15 27.81
C ALA A 119 36.57 12.93 27.01
N PHE A 120 35.88 12.59 25.91
CA PHE A 120 36.26 11.48 25.04
C PHE A 120 37.64 11.69 24.39
N PHE A 121 37.92 12.88 23.84
CA PHE A 121 39.23 13.17 23.25
C PHE A 121 40.36 13.18 24.28
N GLY A 122 40.09 13.64 25.52
CA GLY A 122 41.07 13.59 26.61
C GLY A 122 41.51 12.15 26.92
N LEU A 123 40.53 11.24 27.02
CA LEU A 123 40.79 9.81 27.27
C LEU A 123 41.59 9.16 26.13
N VAL A 124 41.28 9.49 24.87
CA VAL A 124 42.01 8.95 23.71
C VAL A 124 43.47 9.45 23.66
N GLN A 125 43.74 10.69 24.06
CA GLN A 125 45.10 11.24 24.10
C GLN A 125 45.95 10.63 25.22
N GLU A 126 45.35 10.30 26.37
CA GLU A 126 46.01 9.58 27.46
C GLU A 126 46.55 8.23 26.97
N PHE A 127 45.71 7.44 26.30
CA PHE A 127 46.12 6.16 25.72
C PHE A 127 47.21 6.29 24.64
N GLN A 128 47.18 7.34 23.81
CA GLN A 128 48.25 7.59 22.81
C GLN A 128 49.56 8.11 23.42
N GLY A 129 49.48 8.81 24.56
CA GLY A 129 50.61 9.38 25.28
C GLY A 129 51.37 8.34 26.12
N GLU A 130 50.66 7.35 26.66
CA GLU A 130 51.27 6.23 27.39
C GLU A 130 52.10 5.32 26.48
N GLU A 131 51.75 5.17 25.20
CA GLU A 131 52.59 4.42 24.22
C GLU A 131 53.87 5.16 23.81
N GLN A 132 53.98 6.48 24.03
CA GLN A 132 55.13 7.29 23.60
C GLN A 132 56.06 7.74 24.76
N GLY A 133 55.84 7.24 25.97
CA GLY A 133 56.53 7.69 27.19
C GLY A 133 57.43 6.67 27.89
N LYS A 134 58.57 6.27 27.27
CA LYS A 134 59.93 6.10 27.86
C LYS A 134 60.80 5.09 27.08
N PRO A 135 61.78 5.54 26.27
CA PRO A 135 62.88 4.69 25.86
C PRO A 135 63.91 4.60 26.99
N GLY A 136 64.08 3.41 27.57
CA GLY A 136 65.28 3.03 28.31
C GLY A 136 65.18 2.96 29.83
N ASP A 137 64.48 1.96 30.36
CA ASP A 137 64.76 1.45 31.71
C ASP A 137 65.38 0.04 31.57
N PRO A 138 66.57 -0.24 32.14
CA PRO A 138 67.24 -1.52 31.93
C PRO A 138 66.56 -2.62 32.74
N VAL A 139 66.20 -3.72 32.05
CA VAL A 139 65.62 -4.93 32.65
C VAL A 139 66.64 -5.53 33.63
N PRO A 140 66.31 -5.66 34.94
CA PRO A 140 67.23 -6.26 35.90
C PRO A 140 67.34 -7.76 35.61
N ASN A 141 68.55 -8.18 35.25
CA ASN A 141 68.91 -9.58 35.07
C ASN A 141 68.84 -10.29 36.43
N ARG A 142 67.94 -11.28 36.54
CA ARG A 142 67.78 -12.12 37.73
C ARG A 142 68.62 -13.39 37.52
N THR A 143 69.72 -13.48 38.26
CA THR A 143 70.47 -14.72 38.51
C THR A 143 70.04 -15.33 39.83
#